data_AF-A0A524NB77-F1
#
_entry.id   AF-A0A524NB77-F1
#
_cell.length_a   1.000
_cell.length_b   1.000
_cell.length_c   1.000
_cell.angle_alpha   90.00
_cell.angle_beta   90.00
_cell.angle_gamma   90.00
#
_symmetry.space_group_name_H-M   'P 1'
#
loop_
_entity.id
_entity.type
_entity.pdbx_description
1 polymer ?
#
loop_
_entity_poly.entity_id
_entity_poly.type
_entity_poly.pdbx_seq_one_letter_code
_entity_poly.pdbx_strand_id
1 'polypeptide(L)'
;MKSTKRIARLSTGLIICMFTLGITVLNGQVLQRTVEEMTHDSKTILYGTCTRIESLWDEKHERIHTEIHVQAEGYLKGAQGSNITITVPGGRVEDIMYDVSDMPSFTEGEECVVFLSKHSSGRNL
;
A
#
# COMPACT_ATOMS: atom_id res chain seq x y z
N MET A 1 50.80 -16.55 -32.82
CA MET A 1 50.45 -15.31 -32.08
C MET A 1 49.28 -14.50 -32.70
N LYS A 2 48.26 -15.14 -33.31
CA LYS A 2 47.05 -14.44 -33.86
C LYS A 2 45.73 -14.85 -33.16
N SER A 3 45.70 -16.00 -32.48
CA SER A 3 44.51 -16.54 -31.80
C SER A 3 44.16 -15.79 -30.50
N THR A 4 45.15 -15.45 -29.67
CA THR A 4 44.97 -14.77 -28.38
C THR A 4 44.31 -13.39 -28.50
N LYS A 5 44.58 -12.67 -29.60
CA LYS A 5 43.99 -11.35 -29.88
C LYS A 5 42.51 -11.44 -30.31
N ARG A 6 42.05 -12.59 -30.84
CA ARG A 6 40.64 -12.81 -31.22
C ARG A 6 39.79 -13.19 -30.01
N ILE A 7 40.31 -14.04 -29.13
CA ILE A 7 39.64 -14.43 -27.88
C ILE A 7 39.52 -13.21 -26.95
N ALA A 8 40.57 -12.38 -26.86
CA ALA A 8 40.52 -11.12 -26.11
C ALA A 8 39.47 -10.14 -26.66
N ARG A 9 39.33 -10.01 -27.98
CA ARG A 9 38.30 -9.15 -28.61
C ARG A 9 36.88 -9.69 -28.38
N LEU A 10 36.71 -11.01 -28.36
CA LEU A 10 35.42 -11.65 -28.09
C LEU A 10 35.01 -11.51 -26.62
N SER A 11 35.96 -11.66 -25.69
CA SER A 11 35.72 -11.49 -24.25
C SER A 11 35.41 -10.05 -23.88
N THR A 12 36.09 -9.07 -24.49
CA THR A 12 35.81 -7.65 -24.24
C THR A 12 34.42 -7.25 -24.74
N GLY A 13 33.97 -7.77 -25.89
CA GLY A 13 32.61 -7.52 -26.40
C GLY A 13 31.52 -8.13 -25.52
N LEU A 14 31.76 -9.31 -24.95
CA LEU A 14 30.80 -9.99 -24.07
C LEU A 14 30.63 -9.27 -22.72
N ILE A 15 31.72 -8.74 -22.15
CA ILE A 15 31.69 -7.98 -20.89
C ILE A 15 30.95 -6.65 -21.07
N ILE A 16 31.10 -5.97 -22.22
CA ILE A 16 30.38 -4.74 -22.54
C ILE A 16 28.86 -5.00 -22.70
N CYS A 17 28.49 -6.10 -23.36
CA CYS A 17 27.08 -6.46 -23.56
C CYS A 17 26.38 -6.82 -22.23
N MET A 18 27.11 -7.47 -21.31
CA MET A 18 26.62 -7.81 -19.97
C MET A 18 26.43 -6.57 -19.08
N PHE A 19 27.25 -5.52 -19.26
CA PHE A 19 27.08 -4.24 -18.55
C PHE A 19 25.89 -3.41 -19.04
N THR A 20 25.49 -3.54 -20.31
CA THR A 20 24.35 -2.78 -20.87
C THR A 20 22.97 -3.36 -20.53
N LEU A 21 22.88 -4.61 -20.05
CA LEU A 21 21.60 -5.28 -19.75
C LEU A 21 21.08 -5.03 -18.32
N GLY A 22 21.78 -4.25 -17.49
CA GLY A 22 21.66 -4.36 -16.04
C GLY A 22 20.77 -3.36 -15.28
N ILE A 23 20.05 -2.43 -15.91
CA ILE A 23 19.27 -1.43 -15.16
C ILE A 23 17.87 -1.26 -15.74
N THR A 24 17.01 -2.25 -15.55
CA THR A 24 15.56 -1.99 -15.57
C THR A 24 15.19 -1.35 -14.24
N VAL A 25 14.98 -0.03 -14.24
CA VAL A 25 14.39 0.69 -13.13
C VAL A 25 12.92 0.26 -13.02
N LEU A 26 12.60 -0.53 -12.00
CA LEU A 26 11.22 -0.81 -11.61
C LEU A 26 10.66 0.47 -10.97
N ASN A 27 9.92 1.26 -11.74
CA ASN A 27 9.15 2.37 -11.20
C ASN A 27 7.80 1.80 -10.72
N GLY A 28 7.59 1.70 -9.42
CA GLY A 28 6.24 1.56 -8.87
C GLY A 28 5.48 2.84 -9.19
N GLN A 29 4.44 2.76 -10.02
CA GLN A 29 3.59 3.92 -10.27
C GLN A 29 2.50 3.97 -9.20
N VAL A 30 2.53 5.03 -8.40
CA VAL A 30 1.44 5.36 -7.49
C VAL A 30 0.28 5.87 -8.34
N LEU A 31 -0.88 5.22 -8.24
CA LEU A 31 -2.10 5.71 -8.85
C LEU A 31 -2.56 6.93 -8.05
N GLN A 32 -2.16 8.13 -8.48
CA GLN A 32 -2.74 9.35 -7.94
C GLN A 32 -4.21 9.40 -8.30
N ARG A 33 -5.07 9.53 -7.28
CA ARG A 33 -6.51 9.63 -7.42
C ARG A 33 -6.95 11.04 -7.07
N THR A 34 -7.80 11.64 -7.89
CA THR A 34 -8.41 12.91 -7.51
C THR A 34 -9.53 12.69 -6.50
N VAL A 35 -9.94 13.75 -5.80
CA VAL A 35 -11.07 13.68 -4.85
C VAL A 35 -12.36 13.30 -5.59
N GLU A 36 -12.54 13.77 -6.81
CA GLU A 36 -13.69 13.42 -7.66
C GLU A 36 -13.70 11.92 -7.99
N GLU A 37 -12.55 11.34 -8.34
CA GLU A 37 -12.41 9.91 -8.60
C GLU A 37 -12.68 9.08 -7.33
N MET A 38 -12.10 9.46 -6.19
CA MET A 38 -12.36 8.79 -4.91
C MET A 38 -13.84 8.88 -4.51
N THR A 39 -14.47 10.05 -4.73
CA THR A 39 -15.89 10.27 -4.45
C THR A 39 -16.77 9.39 -5.34
N HIS A 40 -16.41 9.23 -6.61
CA HIS A 40 -17.14 8.40 -7.56
C HIS A 40 -17.09 6.92 -7.14
N ASP A 41 -15.89 6.40 -6.89
CA ASP A 41 -15.64 4.98 -6.64
C ASP A 41 -16.06 4.51 -5.25
N SER A 42 -16.07 5.41 -4.26
CA SER A 42 -16.44 5.07 -2.88
C SER A 42 -17.92 4.74 -2.75
N LYS A 43 -18.25 3.68 -2.01
CA LYS A 43 -19.64 3.38 -1.63
C LYS A 43 -20.09 4.20 -0.44
N THR A 44 -19.16 4.46 0.47
CA THR A 44 -19.40 5.20 1.71
C THR A 44 -18.33 6.26 1.87
N ILE A 45 -18.73 7.47 2.26
CA ILE A 45 -17.82 8.57 2.59
C ILE A 45 -18.31 9.14 3.91
N LEU A 46 -17.42 9.22 4.89
CA LEU A 46 -17.74 9.68 6.25
C LEU A 46 -16.70 10.67 6.75
N TYR A 47 -17.10 11.46 7.75
CA TYR A 47 -16.19 12.22 8.58
C TYR A 47 -16.36 11.77 10.04
N GLY A 48 -15.26 11.77 10.79
CA GLY A 48 -15.28 11.37 12.19
C GLY A 48 -13.89 11.30 12.80
N THR A 49 -13.82 10.73 14.00
CA THR A 49 -12.60 10.71 14.81
C THR A 49 -12.01 9.30 14.88
N CYS A 50 -10.71 9.16 14.65
CA CYS A 50 -9.97 7.92 14.89
C CYS A 50 -9.91 7.65 16.40
N THR A 51 -10.52 6.58 16.86
CA THR A 51 -10.62 6.25 18.29
C THR A 51 -9.61 5.21 18.75
N ARG A 52 -9.16 4.35 17.85
CA ARG A 52 -8.22 3.27 18.16
C ARG A 52 -7.51 2.78 16.92
N ILE A 53 -6.24 2.42 17.06
CA ILE A 53 -5.43 1.79 16.01
C ILE A 53 -4.80 0.52 16.56
N GLU A 54 -4.98 -0.62 15.88
CA GLU A 54 -4.38 -1.88 16.30
C GLU A 54 -3.85 -2.71 15.14
N SER A 55 -2.60 -3.18 15.24
CA SER A 55 -2.00 -4.07 14.24
C SER A 55 -2.14 -5.53 14.66
N LEU A 56 -2.54 -6.38 13.72
CA LEU A 56 -2.86 -7.79 13.94
C LEU A 56 -2.30 -8.64 12.80
N TRP A 57 -1.91 -9.87 13.12
CA TRP A 57 -1.64 -10.89 12.11
C TRP A 57 -2.95 -11.34 11.45
N ASP A 58 -2.90 -11.65 10.16
CA ASP A 58 -3.98 -12.39 9.52
C ASP A 58 -4.10 -13.82 10.08
N GLU A 59 -5.21 -14.51 9.79
CA GLU A 59 -5.48 -15.86 10.30
C GLU A 59 -4.36 -16.87 9.98
N LYS A 60 -3.64 -16.65 8.87
CA LYS A 60 -2.55 -17.50 8.40
C LYS A 60 -1.17 -17.09 8.95
N HIS A 61 -1.09 -16.00 9.70
CA HIS A 61 0.16 -15.39 10.16
C HIS A 61 1.14 -15.09 9.01
N GLU A 62 0.63 -14.70 7.84
CA GLU A 62 1.44 -14.37 6.66
C GLU A 62 1.62 -12.87 6.49
N ARG A 63 0.63 -12.06 6.90
CA ARG A 63 0.61 -10.61 6.73
C ARG A 63 0.12 -9.92 7.99
N ILE A 64 0.68 -8.75 8.27
CA ILE A 64 0.16 -7.83 9.28
C ILE A 64 -0.79 -6.84 8.60
N HIS A 65 -1.91 -6.57 9.25
CA HIS A 65 -2.82 -5.49 8.89
C HIS A 65 -3.10 -4.65 10.12
N THR A 66 -3.46 -3.40 9.90
CA THR A 66 -3.83 -2.46 10.95
C THR A 66 -5.32 -2.15 10.84
N GLU A 67 -6.05 -2.40 11.91
CA GLU A 67 -7.43 -1.99 12.07
C GLU A 67 -7.48 -0.59 12.67
N ILE A 68 -8.18 0.31 11.99
CA ILE A 68 -8.43 1.68 12.42
C ILE A 68 -9.91 1.80 12.73
N HIS A 69 -10.23 2.13 13.97
CA HIS A 69 -11.60 2.30 14.45
C HIS A 69 -11.96 3.77 14.44
N VAL A 70 -12.91 4.14 13.59
CA VAL A 70 -13.39 5.51 13.43
C VAL A 70 -14.80 5.63 14.00
N GLN A 71 -14.98 6.60 14.90
CA GLN A 71 -16.29 7.05 15.33
C GLN A 71 -16.82 8.02 14.28
N ALA A 72 -17.77 7.56 13.45
CA ALA A 72 -18.41 8.39 12.45
C ALA A 72 -19.31 9.43 13.13
N GLU A 73 -19.08 10.69 12.77
CA GLU A 73 -19.88 11.84 13.22
C GLU A 73 -20.94 12.20 12.17
N GLY A 74 -20.67 11.88 10.91
CA GLY A 74 -21.65 11.96 9.84
C GLY A 74 -21.15 11.35 8.54
N TYR A 75 -22.08 11.25 7.59
CA TYR A 75 -21.86 10.65 6.28
C TYR A 75 -22.10 11.67 5.18
N LEU A 76 -21.13 11.77 4.27
CA LEU A 76 -21.24 12.54 3.03
C LEU A 76 -21.83 11.67 1.90
N LYS A 77 -21.64 10.35 1.97
CA LYS A 77 -22.18 9.35 1.02
C LYS A 77 -22.38 8.02 1.72
N GLY A 78 -23.47 7.32 1.39
CA GLY A 78 -23.80 6.04 2.03
C GLY A 78 -24.16 6.20 3.51
N ALA A 79 -24.25 5.08 4.23
CA ALA A 79 -24.45 5.04 5.67
C ALA A 79 -24.06 3.67 6.22
N GLN A 80 -23.29 3.62 7.31
CA GLN A 80 -22.83 2.36 7.91
C GLN A 80 -22.67 2.46 9.44
N GLY A 81 -23.75 2.77 10.18
CA GLY A 81 -23.68 2.83 11.64
C GLY A 81 -22.72 3.91 12.18
N SER A 82 -22.42 3.88 13.47
CA SER A 82 -21.60 4.92 14.12
C SER A 82 -20.12 4.54 14.24
N ASN A 83 -19.79 3.24 14.27
CA ASN A 83 -18.44 2.77 14.52
C ASN A 83 -17.97 1.98 13.31
N ILE A 84 -16.92 2.47 12.66
CA ILE A 84 -16.38 1.91 11.43
C ILE A 84 -14.99 1.36 11.69
N THR A 85 -14.79 0.11 11.31
CA THR A 85 -13.45 -0.48 11.25
C THR A 85 -12.97 -0.47 9.81
N ILE A 86 -11.82 0.18 9.61
CA ILE A 86 -11.08 0.26 8.37
C ILE A 86 -9.88 -0.66 8.51
N THR A 87 -9.56 -1.43 7.48
CA THR A 87 -8.36 -2.27 7.48
C THR A 87 -7.34 -1.68 6.52
N VAL A 88 -6.10 -1.50 6.97
CA VAL A 88 -4.99 -1.02 6.14
C VAL A 88 -3.88 -2.07 6.17
N PRO A 89 -3.31 -2.46 5.02
CA PRO A 89 -2.12 -3.32 4.96
C PRO A 89 -0.93 -2.72 5.72
N GLY A 90 -0.18 -3.56 6.41
CA GLY A 90 0.99 -3.14 7.18
C GLY A 90 0.69 -2.87 8.65
N GLY A 91 1.73 -2.47 9.38
CA GLY A 91 1.66 -2.23 10.82
C GLY A 91 2.82 -2.88 11.58
N ARG A 92 2.73 -2.90 12.91
CA ARG A 92 3.74 -3.50 13.78
C ARG A 92 3.10 -4.38 14.84
N VAL A 93 3.54 -5.64 14.92
CA VAL A 93 3.16 -6.56 15.99
C VAL A 93 4.42 -6.94 16.74
N GLU A 94 4.47 -6.62 18.03
CA GLU A 94 5.65 -6.80 18.90
C GLU A 94 6.91 -6.21 18.28
N ASP A 95 7.87 -7.05 17.89
CA ASP A 95 9.15 -6.66 17.28
C ASP A 95 9.14 -6.65 15.76
N ILE A 96 8.06 -7.13 15.12
CA ILE A 96 7.96 -7.27 13.68
C ILE A 96 7.19 -6.08 13.10
N MET A 97 7.85 -5.35 12.19
CA MET A 97 7.24 -4.29 11.39
C MET A 97 7.02 -4.81 9.97
N TYR A 98 5.79 -4.67 9.47
CA TYR A 98 5.46 -4.90 8.07
C TYR A 98 5.11 -3.55 7.46
N ASP A 99 6.08 -2.98 6.75
CA ASP A 99 5.92 -1.70 6.07
C ASP A 99 5.40 -1.93 4.65
N VAL A 100 4.30 -1.27 4.32
CA VAL A 100 3.69 -1.30 2.99
C VAL A 100 3.65 0.13 2.50
N SER A 101 4.40 0.40 1.43
CA SER A 101 4.46 1.71 0.82
C SER A 101 3.08 2.22 0.41
N ASP A 102 2.92 3.54 0.45
CA ASP A 102 1.75 4.27 -0.06
C ASP A 102 0.42 3.97 0.65
N MET A 103 0.48 3.49 1.90
CA MET A 103 -0.70 3.31 2.75
C MET A 103 -1.02 4.57 3.57
N PRO A 104 -2.30 4.87 3.83
CA PRO A 104 -2.68 5.97 4.71
C PRO A 104 -2.23 5.69 6.14
N SER A 105 -1.72 6.73 6.80
CA SER A 105 -1.33 6.69 8.20
C SER A 105 -2.37 7.42 9.04
N PHE A 106 -2.63 6.90 10.24
CA PHE A 106 -3.59 7.47 11.17
C PHE A 106 -2.96 7.70 12.54
N THR A 107 -3.57 8.59 13.31
CA THR A 107 -3.24 8.91 14.71
C THR A 107 -4.51 8.85 15.56
N GLU A 108 -4.44 8.19 16.72
CA GLU A 108 -5.56 8.18 17.66
C GLU A 108 -5.91 9.62 18.10
N GLY A 109 -7.20 9.92 18.10
CA GLY A 109 -7.77 11.24 18.39
C GLY A 109 -7.82 12.19 17.20
N GLU A 110 -7.32 11.81 16.01
CA GLU A 110 -7.39 12.67 14.83
C GLU A 110 -8.78 12.67 14.18
N GLU A 111 -9.18 13.82 13.64
CA GLU A 111 -10.34 13.94 12.78
C GLU A 111 -9.95 13.59 11.34
N CYS A 112 -10.76 12.76 10.67
CA CYS A 112 -10.49 12.29 9.33
C CYS A 112 -11.75 12.25 8.46
N VAL A 113 -11.54 12.37 7.14
CA VAL A 113 -12.54 12.08 6.12
C VAL A 113 -12.10 10.83 5.38
N VAL A 114 -12.97 9.82 5.34
CA VAL A 114 -12.62 8.49 4.83
C VAL A 114 -13.49 8.14 3.63
N PHE A 115 -12.83 7.68 2.57
CA PHE A 115 -13.41 7.22 1.31
C PHE A 115 -13.35 5.69 1.27
N LEU A 116 -14.49 5.02 1.47
CA LEU A 116 -14.53 3.57 1.63
C LEU A 116 -15.06 2.85 0.41
N SER A 117 -14.29 1.86 -0.01
CA SER A 117 -14.67 0.88 -1.03
C SER A 117 -14.71 -0.52 -0.40
N LYS A 118 -15.56 -1.41 -0.93
CA LYS A 118 -15.49 -2.82 -0.54
C LYS A 118 -14.37 -3.48 -1.33
N HIS A 119 -13.36 -3.96 -0.64
CA HIS A 119 -12.36 -4.80 -1.26
C HIS A 119 -12.92 -6.21 -1.54
N SER A 120 -12.32 -6.94 -2.49
CA SER A 120 -12.74 -8.30 -2.85
C SER A 120 -12.68 -9.30 -1.68
N SER A 121 -11.85 -9.01 -0.67
CA SER A 121 -11.78 -9.76 0.59
C SER A 121 -12.96 -9.53 1.53
N GLY A 122 -13.87 -8.59 1.23
CA GLY A 122 -15.00 -8.22 2.08
C GLY A 122 -14.67 -7.21 3.17
N ARG A 123 -13.40 -6.81 3.33
CA ARG A 123 -12.95 -5.76 4.25
C ARG A 123 -13.18 -4.36 3.67
N ASN A 124 -13.32 -3.37 4.55
CA ASN A 124 -13.34 -1.95 4.15
C ASN A 124 -11.88 -1.50 4.06
N LEU A 125 -11.36 -1.45 2.82
CA LEU A 125 -10.03 -0.93 2.50
C LEU A 125 -10.16 0.45 1.83
#